data_AF-A0A8T1RVL2-F1
#
_entry.id   AF-A0A8T1RVL2-F1
#
_cell.length_a   1.000
_cell.length_b   1.000
_cell.length_c   1.000
_cell.angle_alpha   90.00
_cell.angle_beta   90.00
_cell.angle_gamma   90.00
#
_symmetry.space_group_name_H-M   'P 1'
#
loop_
_entity.id
_entity.type
_entity.pdbx_description
1 polymer ?
#
loop_
_entity_poly.entity_id
_entity_poly.type
_entity_poly.pdbx_seq_one_letter_code
_entity_poly.pdbx_strand_id
1 'polypeptide(L)'
;TYSGLFCVVINPYKNLPIYTEQIVEMYRGKKRHEMPPHIYAISEAAYRSMLQDREDQSILCTGESGAGKTENTKKVIQYLAHVASSHKARKEQSVPSSGPVSYGELERQLLQANPILEAFGNAKTVKNDNSSRFGKFIRINFDGWLHCWSQ
;
A
#
# COMPACT_ATOMS: atom_id res chain seq x y z
N THR A 1 2.34 13.51 -9.54
CA THR A 1 1.75 13.84 -10.86
C THR A 1 1.56 12.58 -11.68
N TYR A 2 0.61 12.57 -12.61
CA TYR A 2 0.43 11.45 -13.53
C TYR A 2 1.24 11.61 -14.82
N SER A 3 1.77 10.50 -15.32
CA SER A 3 2.46 10.40 -16.61
C SER A 3 1.93 9.17 -17.33
N GLY A 4 0.85 9.35 -18.10
CA GLY A 4 0.11 8.24 -18.71
C GLY A 4 -0.39 7.27 -17.65
N LEU A 5 -0.02 5.99 -17.77
CA LEU A 5 -0.38 4.95 -16.80
C LEU A 5 0.36 5.10 -15.47
N PHE A 6 1.51 5.77 -15.45
CA PHE A 6 2.40 5.88 -14.29
C PHE A 6 2.05 7.07 -13.39
N CYS A 7 2.48 6.97 -12.13
CA CYS A 7 2.48 8.08 -11.18
C CYS A 7 3.92 8.45 -10.86
N VAL A 8 4.28 9.71 -11.14
CA VAL A 8 5.57 10.29 -10.78
C VAL A 8 5.42 10.96 -9.41
N VAL A 9 6.21 10.49 -8.45
CA VAL A 9 6.25 10.99 -7.08
C VAL A 9 7.65 11.54 -6.80
N ILE A 10 7.70 12.73 -6.23
CA ILE A 10 8.95 13.38 -5.80
C ILE A 10 8.98 13.34 -4.27
N ASN A 11 10.10 12.87 -3.70
CA ASN A 11 10.28 12.90 -2.25
C ASN A 11 10.35 14.36 -1.75
N PRO A 12 9.41 14.82 -0.91
CA PRO A 12 9.39 16.20 -0.44
C PRO A 12 10.44 16.50 0.65
N TYR A 13 11.09 15.47 1.22
CA TYR A 13 12.02 15.57 2.37
C TYR A 13 11.43 16.30 3.59
N LYS A 14 10.10 16.43 3.66
CA LYS A 14 9.36 17.01 4.78
C LYS A 14 8.02 16.32 4.92
N ASN A 15 7.47 16.33 6.13
CA ASN A 15 6.13 15.84 6.37
C ASN A 15 5.11 16.79 5.76
N LEU A 16 4.30 16.27 4.85
CA LEU A 16 3.19 17.00 4.23
C LEU A 16 1.87 16.50 4.83
N PRO A 17 0.89 17.39 5.07
CA PRO A 17 -0.43 17.04 5.62
C PRO A 17 -1.36 16.40 4.57
N ILE A 18 -0.81 15.53 3.71
CA ILE A 18 -1.52 14.86 2.60
C ILE A 18 -1.83 13.38 2.92
N TYR A 19 -1.36 12.88 4.05
CA TYR A 19 -1.53 11.49 4.48
C TYR A 19 -2.37 11.40 5.76
N THR A 20 -3.60 11.94 5.71
CA THR A 20 -4.56 11.88 6.82
C THR A 20 -5.72 10.95 6.47
N GLU A 21 -6.43 10.45 7.49
CA GLU A 21 -7.61 9.59 7.29
C GLU A 21 -8.70 10.28 6.47
N GLN A 22 -8.86 11.60 6.63
CA GLN A 22 -9.79 12.40 5.81
C GLN A 22 -9.46 12.31 4.32
N ILE A 23 -8.16 12.36 3.98
CA ILE A 23 -7.71 12.21 2.59
C ILE A 23 -7.95 10.78 2.11
N VAL A 24 -7.74 9.76 2.95
CA VAL A 24 -8.05 8.36 2.60
C VAL A 24 -9.52 8.21 2.18
N GLU A 25 -10.47 8.72 2.98
CA GLU A 25 -11.89 8.67 2.65
C GLU A 25 -12.24 9.50 1.41
N MET A 26 -11.54 10.61 1.17
CA MET A 26 -11.74 11.45 -0.02
C MET A 26 -11.41 10.70 -1.32
N TYR A 27 -10.40 9.81 -1.30
CA TYR A 27 -9.99 9.01 -2.47
C TYR A 27 -10.79 7.71 -2.63
N ARG A 28 -11.51 7.28 -1.60
CA ARG A 28 -12.26 6.02 -1.59
C ARG A 28 -13.39 6.02 -2.62
N GLY A 29 -13.44 4.98 -3.45
CA GLY A 29 -14.46 4.80 -4.49
C GLY A 29 -14.38 5.80 -5.65
N LYS A 30 -13.36 6.67 -5.69
CA LYS A 30 -13.21 7.69 -6.73
C LYS A 30 -12.36 7.19 -7.89
N LYS A 31 -12.71 7.57 -9.10
CA LYS A 31 -11.92 7.31 -10.31
C LYS A 31 -10.72 8.27 -10.35
N ARG A 32 -9.67 7.83 -11.03
CA ARG A 32 -8.39 8.54 -11.17
C ARG A 32 -8.50 9.98 -11.72
N HIS A 33 -9.51 10.28 -12.54
CA HIS A 33 -9.71 11.62 -13.12
C HIS A 33 -10.57 12.54 -12.24
N GLU A 34 -11.28 12.00 -11.25
CA GLU A 34 -12.13 12.79 -10.35
C GLU A 34 -11.32 13.44 -9.22
N MET A 35 -10.11 12.94 -8.97
CA MET A 35 -9.25 13.36 -7.87
C MET A 35 -7.86 13.75 -8.37
N PRO A 36 -7.17 14.70 -7.70
CA PRO A 36 -5.83 15.09 -8.09
C PRO A 36 -4.82 13.93 -7.90
N PRO A 37 -3.67 13.97 -8.61
CA PRO A 37 -2.71 12.87 -8.59
C PRO A 37 -2.17 12.56 -7.20
N HIS A 38 -2.45 11.35 -6.69
CA HIS A 38 -1.99 10.89 -5.38
C HIS A 38 -1.73 9.39 -5.36
N ILE A 39 -0.93 8.91 -4.40
CA ILE A 39 -0.62 7.48 -4.25
C ILE A 39 -1.89 6.67 -3.94
N TYR A 40 -2.81 7.24 -3.15
CA TYR A 40 -4.10 6.61 -2.81
C TYR A 40 -4.98 6.37 -4.02
N ALA A 41 -4.95 7.24 -5.03
CA ALA A 41 -5.69 6.98 -6.26
C ALA A 41 -5.14 5.78 -7.05
N ILE A 42 -3.84 5.50 -6.96
CA ILE A 42 -3.24 4.30 -7.56
C ILE A 42 -3.64 3.05 -6.77
N SER A 43 -3.59 3.14 -5.43
CA SER A 43 -4.04 2.07 -4.54
C SER A 43 -5.52 1.74 -4.73
N GLU A 44 -6.39 2.75 -4.84
CA GLU A 44 -7.82 2.59 -5.09
C GLU A 44 -8.10 1.98 -6.45
N ALA A 45 -7.41 2.44 -7.49
CA ALA A 45 -7.56 1.88 -8.83
C ALA A 45 -7.18 0.39 -8.85
N ALA A 46 -6.05 0.02 -8.24
CA ALA A 46 -5.63 -1.37 -8.12
C ALA A 46 -6.64 -2.20 -7.30
N TYR A 47 -7.08 -1.70 -6.15
CA TYR A 47 -8.07 -2.40 -5.32
C TYR A 47 -9.39 -2.62 -6.07
N ARG A 48 -9.89 -1.60 -6.76
CA ARG A 48 -11.13 -1.67 -7.53
C ARG A 48 -11.01 -2.62 -8.73
N SER A 49 -9.90 -2.59 -9.48
CA SER A 49 -9.64 -3.52 -10.58
C SER A 49 -9.52 -4.96 -10.09
N MET A 50 -8.83 -5.20 -8.96
CA MET A 50 -8.78 -6.52 -8.33
C MET A 50 -10.18 -7.07 -8.02
N LEU A 51 -11.09 -6.22 -7.52
CA LEU A 51 -12.47 -6.60 -7.21
C LEU A 51 -13.36 -6.78 -8.45
N GLN A 52 -13.17 -5.96 -9.48
CA GLN A 52 -13.96 -5.98 -10.70
C GLN A 52 -13.56 -7.13 -11.62
N ASP A 53 -12.26 -7.26 -11.89
CA ASP A 53 -11.72 -8.16 -12.92
C ASP A 53 -11.33 -9.53 -12.33
N ARG A 54 -11.28 -9.65 -10.99
CA ARG A 54 -10.89 -10.87 -10.25
C ARG A 54 -9.49 -11.37 -10.54
N GLU A 55 -8.61 -10.44 -10.92
CA GLU A 55 -7.20 -10.72 -11.18
C GLU A 55 -6.31 -10.07 -10.12
N ASP A 56 -5.24 -10.78 -9.74
CA ASP A 56 -4.23 -10.29 -8.83
C ASP A 56 -3.56 -9.01 -9.38
N GLN A 57 -3.43 -7.99 -8.53
CA GLN A 57 -2.85 -6.70 -8.91
C GLN A 57 -1.47 -6.51 -8.29
N SER A 58 -0.62 -5.75 -8.98
CA SER A 58 0.71 -5.38 -8.48
C SER A 58 0.95 -3.88 -8.55
N ILE A 59 1.60 -3.34 -7.53
CA ILE A 59 2.05 -1.94 -7.48
C ILE A 59 3.57 -1.95 -7.38
N LEU A 60 4.24 -1.50 -8.43
CA LEU A 60 5.70 -1.43 -8.49
C LEU A 60 6.19 -0.02 -8.16
N CYS A 61 6.96 0.10 -7.06
CA CYS A 61 7.64 1.35 -6.70
C CYS A 61 9.08 1.32 -7.20
N THR A 62 9.40 2.11 -8.23
CA THR A 62 10.75 2.25 -8.80
C THR A 62 11.37 3.60 -8.44
N GLY A 63 12.70 3.70 -8.54
CA GLY A 63 13.45 4.92 -8.28
C GLY A 63 14.81 4.65 -7.64
N GLU A 64 15.67 5.66 -7.63
CA GLU A 64 16.98 5.59 -6.99
C GLU A 64 16.87 5.47 -5.46
N SER A 65 18.01 5.23 -4.79
CA SER A 65 18.01 5.22 -3.33
C SER A 65 17.65 6.60 -2.76
N GLY A 66 16.89 6.64 -1.67
CA GLY A 66 16.37 7.90 -1.12
C GLY A 66 15.16 8.49 -1.85
N ALA A 67 14.70 7.91 -2.96
CA ALA A 67 13.54 8.39 -3.72
C ALA A 67 12.19 8.25 -2.97
N GLY A 68 12.17 7.64 -1.78
CA GLY A 68 10.95 7.48 -0.97
C GLY A 68 10.12 6.24 -1.32
N LYS A 69 10.68 5.23 -2.00
CA LYS A 69 10.00 3.96 -2.34
C LYS A 69 9.35 3.31 -1.11
N THR A 70 10.13 3.13 -0.04
CA THR A 70 9.67 2.51 1.21
C THR A 70 8.50 3.28 1.84
N GLU A 71 8.57 4.61 1.86
CA GLU A 71 7.50 5.45 2.41
C GLU A 71 6.22 5.35 1.56
N ASN A 72 6.34 5.39 0.24
CA ASN A 72 5.20 5.19 -0.65
C ASN A 72 4.57 3.80 -0.47
N THR A 73 5.38 2.75 -0.34
CA THR A 73 4.89 1.39 -0.07
C THR A 73 4.12 1.32 1.25
N LYS A 74 4.60 1.98 2.31
CA LYS A 74 3.84 2.09 3.58
C LYS A 74 2.48 2.75 3.34
N LYS A 75 2.43 3.86 2.60
CA LYS A 75 1.16 4.58 2.31
C LYS A 75 0.17 3.73 1.51
N VAL A 76 0.65 2.94 0.56
CA VAL A 76 -0.18 1.98 -0.20
C VAL A 76 -0.80 0.94 0.74
N ILE A 77 0.02 0.32 1.60
CA ILE A 77 -0.44 -0.69 2.57
C ILE A 77 -1.46 -0.09 3.53
N GLN A 78 -1.17 1.10 4.06
CA GLN A 78 -2.05 1.85 4.96
C GLN A 78 -3.42 2.08 4.33
N TYR A 79 -3.46 2.54 3.07
CA TYR A 79 -4.70 2.77 2.34
C TYR A 79 -5.50 1.47 2.15
N LEU A 80 -4.84 0.41 1.67
CA LEU A 80 -5.49 -0.88 1.40
C LEU A 80 -6.07 -1.50 2.68
N ALA A 81 -5.35 -1.43 3.78
CA ALA A 81 -5.81 -1.93 5.08
C ALA A 81 -7.05 -1.17 5.58
N HIS A 82 -7.07 0.16 5.42
CA HIS A 82 -8.20 1.01 5.82
C HIS A 82 -9.47 0.72 5.01
N VAL A 83 -9.35 0.66 3.69
CA VAL A 83 -10.49 0.42 2.78
C VAL A 83 -11.01 -1.00 2.90
N ALA A 84 -10.13 -2.00 3.01
CA ALA A 84 -10.53 -3.40 3.16
C ALA A 84 -11.18 -3.70 4.52
N SER A 85 -10.67 -3.11 5.62
CA SER A 85 -11.28 -3.27 6.96
C SER A 85 -12.71 -2.71 7.01
N SER A 86 -12.94 -1.60 6.32
CA SER A 86 -14.26 -0.94 6.28
C SER A 86 -15.33 -1.74 5.53
N HIS A 87 -14.96 -2.68 4.65
CA HIS A 87 -15.91 -3.54 3.94
C HIS A 87 -16.46 -4.69 4.81
N LYS A 88 -15.67 -5.19 5.79
CA LYS A 88 -16.12 -6.22 6.75
C LYS A 88 -17.17 -5.68 7.72
N ALA A 89 -17.04 -4.42 8.15
CA ALA A 89 -17.97 -3.78 9.08
C ALA A 89 -19.42 -3.65 8.54
N ARG A 90 -19.62 -3.74 7.21
CA ARG A 90 -20.96 -3.70 6.60
C ARG A 90 -21.64 -5.06 6.47
N LYS A 91 -20.94 -6.19 6.69
CA LYS A 91 -21.49 -7.51 6.35
C LYS A 91 -21.74 -8.46 7.52
N GLU A 92 -21.04 -8.36 8.65
CA GLU A 92 -21.22 -9.35 9.73
C GLU A 92 -21.16 -8.73 11.13
N GLN A 93 -22.31 -8.68 11.79
CA GLN A 93 -22.49 -8.37 13.20
C GLN A 93 -22.46 -9.64 14.08
N SER A 94 -21.86 -10.75 13.62
CA SER A 94 -22.11 -12.05 14.24
C SER A 94 -21.04 -13.14 14.07
N VAL A 95 -19.73 -12.86 14.23
CA VAL A 95 -18.77 -13.91 14.67
C VAL A 95 -17.42 -13.30 15.09
N PRO A 96 -16.83 -13.70 16.24
CA PRO A 96 -15.46 -13.35 16.59
C PRO A 96 -14.50 -14.35 15.94
N SER A 97 -14.26 -14.22 14.63
CA SER A 97 -13.17 -14.93 13.95
C SER A 97 -12.00 -13.97 13.77
N SER A 98 -10.83 -14.35 14.32
CA SER A 98 -9.49 -13.76 14.11
C SER A 98 -9.51 -12.30 13.64
N GLY A 99 -9.50 -11.38 14.61
CA GLY A 99 -9.76 -9.96 14.41
C GLY A 99 -8.99 -9.37 13.23
N PRO A 100 -9.57 -8.37 12.53
CA PRO A 100 -8.88 -7.69 11.45
C PRO A 100 -7.52 -7.22 11.98
N VAL A 101 -6.44 -7.53 11.25
CA VAL A 101 -5.10 -7.05 11.60
C VAL A 101 -5.24 -5.54 11.83
N SER A 102 -5.08 -5.12 13.08
CA SER A 102 -5.19 -3.72 13.43
C SER A 102 -4.19 -2.97 12.56
N TYR A 103 -4.63 -1.89 11.92
CA TYR A 103 -3.79 -1.04 11.09
C TYR A 103 -2.42 -0.76 11.74
N GLY A 104 -2.44 -0.51 13.05
CA GLY A 104 -1.26 -0.27 13.85
C GLY A 104 -0.33 -1.49 13.97
N GLU A 105 -0.86 -2.72 13.92
CA GLU A 105 -0.06 -3.94 14.02
C GLU A 105 0.67 -4.27 12.72
N LEU A 106 0.01 -4.18 11.56
CA LEU A 106 0.68 -4.39 10.26
C LEU A 106 1.73 -3.31 10.00
N GLU A 107 1.40 -2.04 10.25
CA GLU A 107 2.35 -0.94 10.15
C GLU A 107 3.54 -1.15 11.09
N ARG A 108 3.29 -1.51 12.36
CA ARG A 108 4.34 -1.77 13.34
C ARG A 108 5.22 -2.94 12.93
N GLN A 109 4.65 -4.05 12.46
CA GLN A 109 5.42 -5.19 11.95
C GLN A 109 6.29 -4.77 10.74
N LEU A 110 5.74 -3.97 9.83
CA LEU A 110 6.49 -3.47 8.68
C LEU A 110 7.63 -2.53 9.08
N LEU A 111 7.37 -1.64 10.04
CA LEU A 111 8.36 -0.71 10.60
C LEU A 111 9.44 -1.46 11.36
N GLN A 112 9.10 -2.50 12.12
CA GLN A 112 10.05 -3.34 12.85
C GLN A 112 10.90 -4.21 11.91
N ALA A 113 10.32 -4.67 10.80
CA ALA A 113 11.04 -5.46 9.81
C ALA A 113 12.07 -4.64 9.03
N ASN A 114 11.84 -3.33 8.84
CA ASN A 114 12.73 -2.49 8.03
C ASN A 114 14.17 -2.40 8.59
N PRO A 115 14.42 -2.08 9.87
CA PRO A 115 15.77 -2.09 10.44
C PRO A 115 16.50 -3.43 10.26
N ILE A 116 15.79 -4.55 10.39
CA ILE A 116 16.35 -5.89 10.19
C ILE A 116 16.76 -6.07 8.73
N LEU A 117 15.85 -5.77 7.80
CA LEU A 117 16.10 -5.87 6.36
C LEU A 117 17.23 -4.93 5.91
N GLU A 118 17.30 -3.73 6.48
CA GLU A 118 18.36 -2.77 6.22
C GLU A 118 19.71 -3.25 6.79
N ALA A 119 19.73 -3.80 8.00
CA ALA A 119 20.96 -4.31 8.61
C ALA A 119 21.60 -5.46 7.81
N PHE A 120 20.79 -6.32 7.19
CA PHE A 120 21.29 -7.44 6.38
C PHE A 120 21.44 -7.11 4.88
N GLY A 121 20.66 -6.15 4.38
CA GLY A 121 20.49 -5.93 2.96
C GLY A 121 21.00 -4.59 2.44
N ASN A 122 21.31 -3.64 3.32
CA ASN A 122 21.96 -2.40 2.92
C ASN A 122 23.47 -2.58 2.92
N ALA A 123 24.12 -2.02 1.91
CA ALA A 123 25.56 -1.99 1.81
C ALA A 123 26.01 -0.58 1.41
N LYS A 124 27.20 -0.21 1.88
CA LYS A 124 27.90 0.98 1.41
C LYS A 124 28.34 0.78 -0.04
N THR A 125 28.04 1.76 -0.88
CA THR A 125 28.51 1.86 -2.26
C THR A 125 29.29 3.17 -2.44
N VAL A 126 30.00 3.33 -3.56
CA VAL A 126 30.76 4.55 -3.87
C VAL A 126 29.88 5.81 -3.90
N LYS A 127 28.59 5.67 -4.24
CA LYS A 127 27.64 6.80 -4.40
C LYS A 127 26.62 6.93 -3.27
N ASN A 128 26.49 5.93 -2.42
CA ASN A 128 25.49 5.91 -1.35
C ASN A 128 25.90 4.95 -0.22
N ASP A 129 25.99 5.49 0.99
CA ASP A 129 26.39 4.76 2.20
C ASP A 129 25.31 3.81 2.75
N ASN A 130 24.04 4.01 2.38
CA ASN A 130 22.91 3.18 2.82
C ASN A 130 22.09 2.67 1.62
N SER A 131 22.75 1.97 0.69
CA SER A 131 22.09 1.44 -0.50
C SER A 131 21.47 0.08 -0.22
N SER A 132 20.15 -0.04 -0.27
CA SER A 132 19.47 -1.34 -0.27
C SER A 132 19.85 -2.14 -1.52
N ARG A 133 20.41 -3.34 -1.32
CA ARG A 133 20.84 -4.28 -2.38
C ARG A 133 19.90 -5.48 -2.49
N PHE A 134 18.71 -5.39 -1.89
CA PHE A 134 17.68 -6.40 -1.93
C PHE A 134 16.39 -5.84 -2.51
N GLY A 135 15.64 -6.69 -3.22
CA GLY A 135 14.26 -6.40 -3.59
C GLY A 135 13.32 -6.79 -2.44
N LYS A 136 12.34 -5.95 -2.13
CA LYS A 136 11.28 -6.26 -1.17
C LYS A 136 9.98 -6.52 -1.93
N PHE A 137 9.45 -7.73 -1.80
CA PHE A 137 8.14 -8.11 -2.32
C PHE A 137 7.18 -8.31 -1.14
N ILE A 138 6.02 -7.65 -1.19
CA ILE A 138 5.00 -7.74 -0.14
C ILE A 138 3.72 -8.23 -0.81
N ARG A 139 3.25 -9.41 -0.39
CA ARG A 139 1.96 -9.96 -0.81
C ARG A 139 0.93 -9.68 0.26
N ILE A 140 -0.15 -9.00 -0.11
CA ILE A 140 -1.30 -8.76 0.76
C ILE A 140 -2.43 -9.68 0.27
N ASN A 141 -2.89 -10.56 1.15
CA ASN A 141 -4.03 -11.43 0.86
C ASN A 141 -5.30 -10.80 1.44
N PHE A 142 -6.36 -10.74 0.65
CA PHE A 142 -7.66 -10.26 1.10
C PHE A 142 -8.60 -11.45 1.30
N ASP A 143 -8.82 -11.83 2.56
CA ASP A 143 -9.78 -12.88 2.94
C ASP A 143 -11.22 -12.36 2.79
N GLY A 144 -11.78 -12.55 1.61
CA GLY A 144 -13.16 -12.20 1.30
C GLY A 144 -13.83 -13.08 0.25
N TRP A 145 -13.17 -14.13 -0.23
CA TRP A 145 -13.73 -15.00 -1.27
C TRP A 145 -13.98 -16.41 -0.73
N LEU A 146 -15.18 -16.54 -0.19
CA LEU A 146 -15.93 -17.78 0.02
C LEU A 146 -15.75 -18.72 -1.18
N HIS A 147 -15.47 -19.99 -0.90
CA HIS A 147 -15.71 -21.17 -1.74
C HIS A 147 -16.28 -20.91 -3.13
N CYS A 148 -15.46 -21.02 -4.17
CA CYS A 148 -15.93 -21.51 -5.45
C CYS A 148 -15.61 -23.01 -5.49
N TRP A 149 -16.54 -23.83 -4.98
CA TRP A 149 -16.64 -25.20 -5.46
C TRP A 149 -17.08 -25.11 -6.91
N SER A 150 -16.25 -25.54 -7.84
CA SER A 150 -16.72 -26.07 -9.12
C SER A 150 -16.71 -27.58 -9.00
N GLN A 151 -17.81 -28.20 -9.43
CA GLN A 151 -17.89 -29.64 -9.70
C GLN A 151 -16.76 -30.09 -10.65
#